data_AF-A0A3S1Z6S4-F1
#
_entry.id   AF-A0A3S1Z6S4-F1
#
_cell.length_a   1.000
_cell.length_b   1.000
_cell.length_c   1.000
_cell.angle_alpha   90.00
_cell.angle_beta   90.00
_cell.angle_gamma   90.00
#
_symmetry.space_group_name_H-M   'P 1'
#
loop_
_entity.id
_entity.type
_entity.pdbx_description
1 polymer ?
#
loop_
_entity_poly.entity_id
_entity_poly.type
_entity_poly.pdbx_seq_one_letter_code
_entity_poly.pdbx_strand_id
1 'polypeptide(L)'
;MAVMSESAPRRRPLDLNISWTDIGPFLALAALLVVGYLINPDFLSATNLANVITRSAFIAIIAVGATFVISSGGLDLSVGSMAAFITGITIMFMNAVAPHAGIWAI
;
A
#
# COMPACT_ATOMS: atom_id res chain seq x y z
N MET A 1 -16.84 14.42 52.17
CA MET A 1 -17.45 13.36 51.33
C MET A 1 -17.93 14.01 50.04
N ALA A 2 -17.02 14.28 49.11
CA ALA A 2 -17.36 14.84 47.80
C ALA A 2 -17.65 13.67 46.86
N VAL A 3 -18.91 13.52 46.48
CA VAL A 3 -19.33 12.53 45.48
C VAL A 3 -18.73 12.94 44.14
N MET A 4 -17.79 12.15 43.63
CA MET A 4 -17.34 12.24 42.23
C MET A 4 -18.54 11.88 41.36
N SER A 5 -19.10 12.87 40.67
CA SER A 5 -20.06 12.64 39.60
C SER A 5 -19.29 12.09 38.41
N GLU A 6 -19.31 10.76 38.21
CA GLU A 6 -18.85 10.15 36.97
C GLU A 6 -19.78 10.61 35.83
N SER A 7 -19.26 11.48 34.97
CA SER A 7 -19.88 11.80 33.70
C SER A 7 -19.78 10.57 32.80
N ALA A 8 -20.91 9.90 32.54
CA ALA A 8 -20.99 8.79 31.61
C ALA A 8 -20.38 9.15 30.23
N PRO A 9 -19.66 8.22 29.57
CA PRO A 9 -19.02 8.50 28.29
C PRO A 9 -20.08 8.83 27.24
N ARG A 10 -20.09 10.08 26.77
CA ARG A 10 -20.92 10.52 25.62
C ARG A 10 -20.47 9.74 24.39
N ARG A 11 -21.28 8.77 23.95
CA ARG A 11 -21.10 8.07 22.67
C ARG A 11 -21.21 9.13 21.56
N ARG A 12 -20.09 9.44 20.90
CA ARG A 12 -20.13 10.30 19.71
C ARG A 12 -20.91 9.55 18.62
N PRO A 13 -21.91 10.17 17.98
CA PRO A 13 -22.54 9.57 16.81
C PRO A 13 -21.46 9.34 15.75
N LEU A 14 -21.53 8.21 15.04
CA LEU A 14 -20.64 7.93 13.92
C LEU A 14 -20.99 8.92 12.80
N ASP A 15 -20.21 9.98 12.63
CA ASP A 15 -20.35 10.88 11.50
C ASP A 15 -19.84 10.16 10.24
N LEU A 16 -20.77 9.60 9.46
CA LEU A 16 -20.54 8.92 8.19
C LEU A 16 -20.30 9.91 7.03
N ASN A 17 -19.57 10.99 7.29
CA ASN A 17 -19.22 11.96 6.26
C ASN A 17 -18.06 11.40 5.42
N ILE A 18 -18.38 10.59 4.41
CA ILE A 18 -17.40 10.00 3.49
C ILE A 18 -16.84 11.12 2.60
N SER A 19 -15.56 11.41 2.74
CA SER A 19 -14.88 12.42 1.94
C SER A 19 -14.54 11.87 0.55
N TRP A 20 -14.50 12.75 -0.45
CA TRP A 20 -13.96 12.43 -1.78
C TRP A 20 -12.53 11.86 -1.72
N THR A 21 -11.77 12.23 -0.69
CA THR A 21 -10.41 11.74 -0.44
C THR A 21 -10.40 10.26 -0.05
N ASP A 22 -11.43 9.79 0.66
CA ASP A 22 -11.53 8.40 1.14
C ASP A 22 -11.89 7.44 -0.01
N ILE A 23 -12.72 7.92 -0.95
CA ILE A 23 -13.14 7.13 -2.13
C ILE A 23 -12.19 7.26 -3.33
N GLY A 24 -11.32 8.27 -3.33
CA GLY A 24 -10.40 8.57 -4.43
C GLY A 24 -9.58 7.36 -4.90
N PRO A 25 -8.92 6.60 -4.00
CA PRO A 25 -8.15 5.42 -4.40
C PRO A 25 -9.00 4.33 -5.08
N PHE A 26 -10.23 4.12 -4.60
CA PHE A 26 -11.14 3.12 -5.18
C PHE A 26 -11.64 3.56 -6.55
N LEU A 27 -11.95 4.85 -6.73
CA LEU A 27 -12.31 5.42 -8.03
C LEU A 27 -11.16 5.34 -9.03
N ALA A 28 -9.94 5.66 -8.59
CA ALA A 28 -8.74 5.54 -9.41
C ALA A 28 -8.49 4.09 -9.83
N LEU A 29 -8.66 3.13 -8.91
CA LEU A 29 -8.56 1.70 -9.21
C LEU A 29 -9.62 1.26 -10.22
N ALA A 30 -10.89 1.66 -10.04
CA ALA A 30 -11.94 1.33 -10.98
C ALA A 30 -11.66 1.89 -12.39
N ALA A 31 -11.21 3.14 -12.47
CA ALA A 31 -10.81 3.76 -13.74
C ALA A 31 -9.63 3.02 -14.38
N LEU A 32 -8.62 2.63 -13.61
CA LEU A 32 -7.47 1.84 -14.08
C LEU A 32 -7.92 0.50 -14.68
N LEU A 33 -8.81 -0.23 -14.01
CA LEU A 33 -9.32 -1.52 -14.49
C LEU A 33 -10.07 -1.38 -15.82
N VAL A 34 -10.94 -0.36 -15.92
CA VAL A 34 -11.72 -0.08 -17.13
C VAL A 34 -10.82 0.31 -18.28
N VAL A 35 -9.97 1.32 -18.08
CA VAL A 35 -9.05 1.80 -19.14
C VAL A 35 -8.07 0.71 -19.54
N GLY A 36 -7.51 -0.02 -18.57
CA GLY A 36 -6.58 -1.12 -18.81
C GLY A 36 -7.20 -2.24 -19.67
N TYR A 37 -8.43 -2.65 -19.36
CA TYR A 37 -9.16 -3.64 -20.15
C TYR A 37 -9.50 -3.16 -21.57
N LEU A 38 -9.91 -1.89 -21.71
CA LEU A 38 -10.21 -1.30 -23.02
C LEU A 38 -8.97 -1.22 -23.92
N ILE A 39 -7.79 -0.98 -23.36
CA ILE A 39 -6.53 -0.94 -24.10
C ILE A 39 -6.04 -2.36 -24.44
N ASN A 40 -6.11 -3.28 -23.48
CA ASN A 40 -5.72 -4.67 -23.67
C ASN A 40 -6.61 -5.62 -22.84
N PRO A 41 -7.41 -6.48 -23.49
CA PRO A 41 -8.25 -7.46 -22.77
C PRO A 41 -7.46 -8.40 -21.85
N ASP A 42 -6.19 -8.71 -22.19
CA ASP A 42 -5.31 -9.55 -21.36
C ASP A 42 -4.91 -8.88 -20.04
N PHE A 43 -5.16 -7.58 -19.89
CA PHE A 43 -4.95 -6.85 -18.64
C PHE A 43 -5.73 -7.48 -17.47
N LEU A 44 -6.93 -8.01 -17.72
CA LEU A 44 -7.75 -8.70 -16.70
C LEU A 44 -7.62 -10.22 -16.76
N SER A 45 -6.62 -10.76 -17.48
CA SER A 45 -6.34 -12.19 -17.47
C SER A 45 -6.02 -12.69 -16.06
N ALA A 46 -6.38 -13.95 -15.76
CA ALA A 46 -6.12 -14.55 -14.45
C ALA A 46 -4.63 -14.52 -14.07
N THR A 47 -3.74 -14.69 -15.05
CA THR A 47 -2.30 -14.61 -14.85
C THR A 47 -1.85 -13.20 -14.47
N ASN A 48 -2.31 -12.17 -15.20
CA ASN A 48 -1.94 -10.79 -14.88
C ASN A 48 -2.52 -10.36 -13.52
N LEU A 49 -3.78 -10.72 -13.25
CA LEU A 49 -4.42 -10.41 -11.98
C LEU A 49 -3.73 -11.12 -10.81
N ALA A 50 -3.35 -12.39 -10.96
CA ALA A 50 -2.56 -13.12 -9.96
C ALA A 50 -1.20 -12.44 -9.73
N ASN A 51 -0.50 -12.03 -10.79
CA ASN A 51 0.77 -11.31 -10.66
C ASN A 51 0.62 -10.01 -9.88
N VAL A 52 -0.42 -9.23 -10.15
CA VAL A 52 -0.70 -7.96 -9.45
C VAL A 52 -1.04 -8.23 -7.98
N ILE A 53 -1.91 -9.20 -7.70
CA ILE A 53 -2.31 -9.56 -6.33
C ILE A 53 -1.08 -10.05 -5.54
N THR A 54 -0.28 -10.96 -6.09
CA THR A 54 0.90 -11.49 -5.38
C THR A 54 1.95 -10.41 -5.13
N ARG A 55 2.21 -9.51 -6.08
CA ARG A 55 3.16 -8.39 -5.89
C ARG A 55 2.66 -7.38 -4.86
N SER A 56 1.37 -7.07 -4.87
CA SER A 56 0.76 -6.13 -3.90
C SER A 56 0.60 -6.75 -2.52
N ALA A 57 0.41 -8.07 -2.40
CA ALA A 57 0.30 -8.78 -1.13
C ALA A 57 1.54 -8.58 -0.25
N PHE A 58 2.74 -8.55 -0.84
CA PHE A 58 3.98 -8.27 -0.11
C PHE A 58 3.91 -6.92 0.63
N ILE A 59 3.50 -5.86 -0.07
CA ILE A 59 3.37 -4.51 0.52
C ILE A 59 2.21 -4.48 1.53
N ALA A 60 1.10 -5.16 1.26
CA ALA A 60 -0.04 -5.23 2.15
C ALA A 60 0.32 -5.89 3.50
N ILE A 61 1.10 -6.98 3.49
CA ILE A 61 1.56 -7.65 4.70
C ILE A 61 2.45 -6.72 5.53
N ILE A 62 3.37 -6.00 4.88
CA ILE A 62 4.21 -4.99 5.54
C ILE A 62 3.35 -3.89 6.17
N ALA A 63 2.34 -3.39 5.44
CA ALA A 63 1.45 -2.36 5.95
C ALA A 63 0.67 -2.83 7.19
N VAL A 64 0.19 -4.08 7.19
CA VAL A 64 -0.44 -4.70 8.38
C VAL A 64 0.54 -4.81 9.55
N GLY A 65 1.80 -5.18 9.32
CA GLY A 65 2.81 -5.17 10.37
C GLY A 65 3.04 -3.76 10.94
N ALA A 66 3.12 -2.75 10.07
CA ALA A 66 3.32 -1.36 10.45
C ALA A 66 2.17 -0.80 11.29
N THR A 67 0.92 -1.22 11.07
CA THR A 67 -0.20 -0.75 11.91
C THR A 67 -0.08 -1.22 13.36
N PHE A 68 0.35 -2.46 13.60
CA PHE A 68 0.60 -2.96 14.96
C PHE A 68 1.74 -2.22 15.64
N VAL A 69 2.83 -1.96 14.92
CA VAL A 69 3.95 -1.18 15.45
C VAL A 69 3.49 0.22 15.85
N ILE A 70 2.81 0.95 14.94
CA ILE A 70 2.32 2.31 15.22
C ILE A 70 1.35 2.30 16.40
N SER A 71 0.44 1.31 16.46
CA SER A 71 -0.51 1.17 17.56
C SER A 71 0.15 0.90 18.91
N SER A 72 1.36 0.32 18.94
CA SER A 72 2.14 0.10 20.18
C SER A 72 2.94 1.32 20.64
N GLY A 73 2.82 2.46 19.93
CA GLY A 73 3.56 3.69 20.23
C GLY A 73 4.98 3.73 19.66
N GLY A 74 5.37 2.72 18.87
CA GLY A 74 6.62 2.68 18.14
C GLY A 74 6.49 3.30 16.74
N LEU A 75 7.46 4.10 16.34
CA LEU A 75 7.64 4.51 14.94
C LEU A 75 8.73 3.63 14.33
N ASP A 76 8.43 2.36 14.07
CA ASP A 76 9.39 1.44 13.45
C ASP A 76 9.53 1.74 11.95
N LEU A 77 10.40 2.70 11.67
CA LEU A 77 10.79 3.11 10.32
C LEU A 77 11.78 2.13 9.66
N SER A 78 12.23 1.07 10.36
CA SER A 78 13.26 0.16 9.86
C SER A 78 12.82 -0.60 8.60
N VAL A 79 11.56 -1.01 8.50
CA VAL A 79 11.04 -1.74 7.34
C VAL A 79 11.05 -0.85 6.09
N GLY A 80 10.71 0.43 6.23
CA GLY A 80 10.73 1.40 5.14
C GLY A 80 12.15 1.71 4.67
N SER A 81 13.08 1.93 5.60
CA SER A 81 14.48 2.23 5.27
C SER A 81 15.21 1.04 4.64
N MET A 82 14.97 -0.19 5.13
CA MET A 82 15.52 -1.41 4.51
C MET A 82 14.95 -1.64 3.12
N ALA A 83 13.64 -1.47 2.91
CA ALA A 83 13.03 -1.59 1.58
C ALA A 83 13.62 -0.58 0.59
N ALA A 84 13.76 0.69 1.00
CA ALA A 84 14.38 1.73 0.18
C ALA A 84 15.85 1.43 -0.13
N PHE A 85 16.62 0.98 0.86
CA PHE A 85 18.03 0.62 0.70
C PHE A 85 18.24 -0.53 -0.27
N ILE A 86 17.51 -1.65 -0.09
CA ILE A 86 17.60 -2.83 -0.98
C ILE A 86 17.18 -2.46 -2.39
N THR A 87 16.09 -1.70 -2.54
CA THR A 87 15.62 -1.24 -3.85
C THR A 87 16.66 -0.36 -4.53
N GLY A 88 17.25 0.59 -3.81
CA GLY A 88 18.29 1.48 -4.33
C GLY A 88 19.54 0.71 -4.79
N ILE A 89 20.04 -0.23 -3.98
CA ILE A 89 21.18 -1.07 -4.37
C ILE A 89 20.84 -1.94 -5.58
N THR A 90 19.64 -2.53 -5.62
CA THR A 90 19.21 -3.37 -6.74
C THR A 90 19.16 -2.57 -8.04
N ILE A 91 18.60 -1.35 -8.01
CA ILE A 91 18.55 -0.46 -9.17
C ILE A 91 19.97 -0.06 -9.60
N MET A 92 20.83 0.34 -8.66
CA MET A 92 22.22 0.68 -8.99
C MET A 92 22.96 -0.50 -9.62
N PHE A 93 22.77 -1.71 -9.10
CA PHE A 93 23.34 -2.92 -9.65
C PHE A 93 22.82 -3.24 -11.05
N MET A 94 21.49 -3.20 -11.25
CA MET A 94 20.88 -3.41 -12.57
C MET A 94 21.39 -2.38 -13.58
N ASN A 95 21.50 -1.10 -13.18
CA ASN A 95 22.03 -0.04 -14.03
C ASN A 95 23.52 -0.21 -14.35
N ALA A 96 24.30 -0.78 -13.43
CA ALA A 96 25.70 -1.09 -13.67
C ALA A 96 25.88 -2.28 -14.61
N VAL A 97 25.00 -3.28 -14.52
CA VAL A 97 25.06 -4.52 -15.33
C VAL A 97 24.41 -4.36 -16.70
N ALA A 98 23.37 -3.53 -16.83
CA ALA A 98 22.61 -3.34 -18.07
C ALA A 98 23.48 -2.95 -19.29
N PRO A 99 24.49 -2.06 -19.19
CA PRO A 99 25.41 -1.77 -20.30
C PRO A 99 26.25 -2.97 -20.74
N HIS A 100 26.51 -3.92 -19.84
CA HIS A 100 27.37 -5.08 -20.09
C HIS A 100 26.59 -6.32 -20.53
N ALA A 101 25.32 -6.44 -20.13
CA ALA A 101 24.44 -7.55 -20.46
C ALA A 101 23.61 -7.29 -21.75
N GLY A 102 23.65 -6.07 -22.30
CA GLY A 102 22.97 -5.69 -23.53
C GLY A 102 21.46 -5.56 -23.37
N ILE A 103 20.74 -5.24 -24.45
CA ILE A 103 19.29 -4.98 -24.48
C ILE A 103 18.46 -6.22 -24.04
N TRP A 104 19.10 -7.39 -23.93
CA TRP A 104 18.51 -8.65 -23.46
C TRP A 104 18.40 -8.77 -21.92
N ALA A 105 18.96 -7.81 -21.18
CA ALA A 105 19.04 -7.83 -19.72
C ALA A 105 17.84 -7.19 -19.00
N ILE A 106 16.80 -6.80 -19.74
CA ILE A 106 15.60 -6.10 -19.26
C ILE A 106 14.35 -6.82 -19.75
#